data_AF-A0A0E4CRL7-F1
#
_entry.id   AF-A0A0E4CRL7-F1
#
_cell.length_a   1.000
_cell.length_b   1.000
_cell.length_c   1.000
_cell.angle_alpha   90.00
_cell.angle_beta   90.00
_cell.angle_gamma   90.00
#
_symmetry.space_group_name_H-M   'P 1'
#
loop_
_entity.id
_entity.type
_entity.pdbx_description
1 polymer ?
#
loop_
_entity_poly.entity_id
_entity_poly.type
_entity_poly.pdbx_seq_one_letter_code
_entity_poly.pdbx_strand_id
1 'polypeptide(L)'
;MYDLVIEHHSQGLSLSVHPDRRDAGAALDSYHRHVDCTRRPIQLTEPFTSYELVDLCDGQTIAIATIERRRTDPITDQQFTAAKAAVDESLALASAAERHDIQIAWDQITGAINHTTHHSPPDHQRRQP
;
A
#
# COMPACT_ATOMS: atom_id res chain seq x y z
N MET A 1 -8.92 8.32 9.51
CA MET A 1 -8.13 7.89 8.33
C MET A 1 -6.66 7.64 8.66
N TYR A 2 -5.95 6.92 7.78
CA TYR A 2 -4.52 6.63 7.86
C TYR A 2 -3.84 6.93 6.52
N ASP A 3 -2.62 7.45 6.56
CA ASP A 3 -1.77 7.59 5.39
C ASP A 3 -0.81 6.40 5.34
N LEU A 4 -0.63 5.83 4.15
CA LEU A 4 0.49 4.93 3.84
C LEU A 4 1.45 5.68 2.93
N VAL A 5 2.66 5.88 3.44
CA VAL A 5 3.77 6.51 2.73
C VAL A 5 4.79 5.42 2.41
N ILE A 6 5.23 5.32 1.16
CA ILE A 6 6.37 4.49 0.78
C ILE A 6 7.42 5.39 0.15
N GLU A 7 8.53 5.57 0.86
CA GLU A 7 9.69 6.31 0.39
C GLU A 7 10.66 5.34 -0.29
N HIS A 8 10.73 5.42 -1.62
CA HIS A 8 11.59 4.58 -2.45
C HIS A 8 12.95 5.25 -2.61
N HIS A 9 14.03 4.48 -2.47
CA HIS A 9 15.39 5.02 -2.61
C HIS A 9 15.71 5.57 -4.01
N SER A 10 15.06 5.04 -5.05
CA SER A 10 15.34 5.38 -6.46
C SER A 10 14.24 6.20 -7.14
N GLN A 11 13.02 6.23 -6.60
CA GLN A 11 11.81 6.70 -7.30
C GLN A 11 11.03 7.78 -6.54
N GLY A 12 11.52 8.20 -5.37
CA GLY A 12 10.88 9.22 -4.56
C GLY A 12 9.77 8.66 -3.66
N LEU A 13 8.78 9.47 -3.34
CA LEU A 13 7.75 9.13 -2.35
C LEU A 13 6.42 8.84 -3.04
N SER A 14 5.77 7.74 -2.64
CA SER A 14 4.38 7.43 -2.99
C SER A 14 3.49 7.48 -1.74
N LEU A 15 2.26 7.97 -1.91
CA LEU A 15 1.31 8.22 -0.83
C LEU A 15 -0.07 7.68 -1.22
N SER A 16 -0.71 6.97 -0.29
CA SER A 16 -2.12 6.59 -0.37
C SER A 16 -2.84 6.89 0.96
N VAL A 17 -4.16 6.95 0.90
CA VAL A 17 -5.02 7.28 2.05
C VAL A 17 -6.06 6.18 2.26
N HIS A 18 -6.16 5.72 3.49
CA HIS A 18 -6.96 4.58 3.89
C HIS A 18 -7.94 4.91 5.02
N PRO A 19 -9.12 4.26 5.06
CA PRO A 19 -10.12 4.50 6.10
C PRO A 19 -9.57 4.12 7.49
N ASP A 20 -8.85 3.01 7.56
CA ASP A 20 -8.28 2.47 8.79
C ASP A 20 -6.88 1.89 8.58
N ARG A 21 -6.21 1.58 9.70
CA ARG A 21 -4.84 1.05 9.72
C ARG A 21 -4.71 -0.32 9.06
N ARG A 22 -5.77 -1.14 9.12
CA ARG A 22 -5.77 -2.48 8.52
C ARG A 22 -5.82 -2.38 7.01
N ASP A 23 -6.61 -1.46 6.46
CA ASP A 23 -6.68 -1.22 5.01
C ASP A 23 -5.34 -0.69 4.48
N ALA A 24 -4.70 0.25 5.19
CA ALA A 24 -3.32 0.67 4.88
C ALA A 24 -2.32 -0.50 4.94
N GLY A 25 -2.45 -1.38 5.94
CA GLY A 25 -1.63 -2.59 6.05
C GLY A 25 -1.85 -3.56 4.89
N ALA A 26 -3.09 -3.72 4.44
CA ALA A 26 -3.42 -4.57 3.29
C ALA A 26 -2.86 -4.01 1.98
N ALA A 27 -2.88 -2.68 1.80
CA ALA A 27 -2.23 -2.03 0.67
C ALA A 27 -0.70 -2.22 0.67
N LEU A 28 -0.07 -2.08 1.85
CA LEU A 28 1.35 -2.40 2.01
C LEU A 28 1.65 -3.89 1.74
N ASP A 29 0.73 -4.78 2.11
CA ASP A 29 0.86 -6.20 1.81
C ASP A 29 0.71 -6.49 0.31
N SER A 30 -0.19 -5.78 -0.38
CA SER A 30 -0.31 -5.85 -1.84
C SER A 30 0.97 -5.39 -2.53
N TYR A 31 1.54 -4.27 -2.07
CA TYR A 31 2.81 -3.75 -2.56
C TYR A 31 3.95 -4.77 -2.43
N HIS A 32 4.10 -5.41 -1.26
CA HIS A 32 5.20 -6.37 -1.06
C HIS A 32 5.12 -7.56 -2.01
N ARG A 33 3.91 -8.00 -2.37
CA ARG A 33 3.71 -9.15 -3.29
C ARG A 33 4.00 -8.77 -4.73
N HIS A 34 3.82 -7.50 -5.07
CA HIS A 34 4.08 -7.00 -6.41
C HIS A 34 5.56 -6.75 -6.66
N VAL A 35 6.28 -6.31 -5.62
CA VAL A 35 7.69 -5.89 -5.70
C VAL A 35 8.65 -6.99 -5.22
N ASP A 36 8.15 -8.16 -4.83
CA ASP A 36 8.94 -9.28 -4.31
C ASP A 36 9.90 -8.85 -3.19
N CYS A 37 9.37 -8.13 -2.19
CA CYS A 37 10.14 -7.66 -1.04
C CYS A 37 9.63 -8.24 0.28
N THR A 38 10.49 -8.24 1.30
CA THR A 38 10.12 -8.58 2.67
C THR A 38 10.03 -7.34 3.54
N ARG A 39 9.07 -7.35 4.47
CA ARG A 39 8.81 -6.24 5.40
C ARG A 39 9.49 -6.51 6.73
N ARG A 40 10.39 -5.62 7.15
CA ARG A 40 11.03 -5.66 8.48
C ARG A 40 10.55 -4.50 9.34
N PRO A 41 10.01 -4.74 10.55
CA PRO A 41 9.56 -3.66 11.42
C PRO A 41 10.76 -2.85 11.93
N ILE A 42 10.68 -1.52 11.80
CA ILE A 42 11.62 -0.57 12.43
C ILE A 42 11.00 -0.07 13.73
N GLN A 43 9.74 0.36 13.63
CA GLN A 43 9.02 1.00 14.72
C GLN A 43 7.55 0.62 14.69
N LEU A 44 7.04 0.11 15.81
CA LEU A 44 5.66 -0.37 15.95
C LEU A 44 4.91 0.36 17.07
N THR A 45 5.12 1.66 17.20
CA THR A 45 4.57 2.46 18.31
C THR A 45 3.48 3.41 17.84
N GLU A 46 2.28 3.32 18.39
CA GLU A 46 1.24 4.30 18.05
C GLU A 46 1.69 5.75 18.30
N PRO A 47 1.30 6.70 17.44
CA PRO A 47 0.35 6.57 16.31
C PRO A 47 0.95 6.16 14.94
N PHE A 48 2.18 5.65 14.90
CA PHE A 48 2.91 5.40 13.64
C PHE A 48 3.59 4.03 13.60
N THR A 49 3.52 3.35 12.46
CA THR A 49 4.30 2.12 12.24
C THR A 49 5.10 2.20 10.98
N SER A 50 6.40 1.94 11.11
CA SER A 50 7.36 2.04 10.03
C SER A 50 8.10 0.72 9.82
N TYR A 51 8.41 0.45 8.56
CA TYR A 51 8.99 -0.80 8.10
C TYR A 51 10.05 -0.53 7.03
N GLU A 52 11.15 -1.29 7.06
CA GLU A 52 12.04 -1.42 5.91
C GLU A 52 11.44 -2.44 4.94
N LEU A 53 11.47 -2.10 3.66
CA LEU A 53 11.15 -3.02 2.58
C LEU A 53 12.46 -3.45 1.95
N VAL A 54 12.76 -4.74 2.10
CA VAL A 54 14.04 -5.33 1.71
C VAL A 54 13.81 -6.24 0.52
N ASP A 55 14.56 -6.02 -0.56
CA ASP A 55 14.54 -6.85 -1.76
C ASP A 55 14.94 -8.29 -1.40
N LEU A 56 14.16 -9.27 -1.88
CA LEU A 56 14.40 -10.68 -1.61
C LEU A 56 15.63 -11.24 -2.34
N CYS A 57 16.07 -10.62 -3.43
CA CYS A 57 17.17 -11.09 -4.28
C CYS A 57 18.54 -10.74 -3.69
N ASP A 58 18.73 -9.49 -3.27
CA ASP A 58 20.04 -8.98 -2.83
C ASP A 58 20.08 -8.56 -1.35
N GLY A 59 18.93 -8.59 -0.67
CA GLY A 59 18.82 -8.24 0.75
C GLY A 59 19.02 -6.73 1.03
N GLN A 60 18.97 -5.87 0.00
CA GLN A 60 19.07 -4.44 0.18
C GLN A 60 17.73 -3.82 0.53
N THR A 61 17.76 -2.81 1.41
CA THR A 61 16.59 -1.96 1.64
C THR A 61 16.32 -1.13 0.38
N ILE A 62 15.13 -1.28 -0.19
CA ILE A 62 14.71 -0.58 -1.41
C ILE A 62 13.73 0.56 -1.11
N ALA A 63 13.04 0.48 0.03
CA ALA A 63 12.11 1.52 0.46
C ALA A 63 11.85 1.48 1.97
N ILE A 64 11.31 2.57 2.50
CA ILE A 64 10.76 2.65 3.85
C ILE A 64 9.25 2.91 3.74
N ALA A 65 8.45 2.06 4.37
CA ALA A 65 7.01 2.24 4.46
C ALA A 65 6.62 2.76 5.84
N THR A 66 5.77 3.77 5.90
CA THR A 66 5.20 4.31 7.13
C THR A 66 3.68 4.36 7.03
N ILE A 67 3.00 3.79 8.02
CA ILE A 67 1.55 3.91 8.22
C ILE A 67 1.34 4.82 9.42
N GLU A 68 0.65 5.93 9.24
CA GLU A 68 0.39 6.90 10.30
C GLU A 68 -1.05 7.38 10.33
N ARG A 69 -1.54 7.75 11.51
CA ARG A 69 -2.88 8.30 11.66
C ARG A 69 -2.93 9.72 11.10
N ARG A 70 -3.71 9.92 10.06
CA ARG A 70 -3.94 11.24 9.47
C ARG A 70 -4.78 12.11 10.41
N ARG A 71 -4.41 13.38 10.57
CA ARG A 71 -5.28 14.38 11.21
C ARG A 71 -6.29 14.87 10.17
N THR A 72 -7.55 14.49 10.32
CA THR A 72 -8.60 14.75 9.34
C THR A 72 -9.84 15.37 9.94
N ASP A 73 -10.65 15.95 9.06
CA ASP A 73 -12.00 16.42 9.36
C ASP A 73 -12.93 15.21 9.60
N PRO A 74 -13.77 15.23 10.65
CA PRO A 74 -14.73 14.16 10.95
C PRO A 74 -15.65 13.78 9.78
N ILE A 75 -16.02 14.74 8.93
CA ILE A 75 -16.93 14.54 7.80
C ILE A 75 -16.26 13.64 6.75
N THR A 76 -15.00 13.92 6.41
CA THR A 76 -14.24 13.11 5.45
C THR A 76 -14.01 11.70 5.99
N ASP A 77 -13.74 11.57 7.29
CA ASP A 77 -13.57 10.26 7.95
C ASP A 77 -14.86 9.41 7.84
N GLN A 78 -16.03 10.04 8.02
CA GLN A 78 -17.32 9.35 7.92
C GLN A 78 -17.62 8.91 6.48
N GLN A 79 -17.35 9.76 5.49
CA GLN A 79 -17.56 9.42 4.07
C GLN A 79 -16.68 8.25 3.62
N PHE A 80 -15.39 8.25 4.00
CA PHE A 80 -14.48 7.15 3.67
C PHE A 80 -14.86 5.85 4.37
N THR A 81 -15.30 5.92 5.62
CA THR A 81 -15.77 4.74 6.36
C THR A 81 -17.02 4.14 5.70
N ALA A 82 -17.97 4.97 5.28
CA ALA A 82 -19.17 4.51 4.58
C ALA A 82 -18.83 3.90 3.20
N ALA A 83 -17.92 4.52 2.44
CA ALA A 83 -17.44 3.98 1.17
C ALA A 83 -16.78 2.62 1.37
N LYS A 84 -15.94 2.46 2.41
CA LYS A 84 -15.31 1.18 2.74
C LYS A 84 -16.33 0.09 3.06
N ALA A 85 -17.35 0.40 3.86
CA ALA A 85 -18.41 -0.55 4.19
C ALA A 85 -19.13 -1.06 2.93
N ALA A 86 -19.43 -0.18 1.97
CA ALA A 86 -20.03 -0.56 0.69
C ALA A 86 -19.11 -1.43 -0.18
N VAL A 87 -17.80 -1.16 -0.17
CA VAL A 87 -16.80 -2.00 -0.85
C VAL A 87 -16.72 -3.39 -0.21
N ASP A 88 -16.67 -3.46 1.12
CA ASP A 88 -16.59 -4.75 1.83
C ASP A 88 -17.85 -5.60 1.61
N GLU A 89 -19.03 -4.98 1.57
CA GLU A 89 -20.28 -5.66 1.21
C GLU A 89 -20.23 -6.19 -0.23
N SER A 90 -19.75 -5.37 -1.17
CA SER A 90 -19.58 -5.77 -2.58
C SER A 90 -18.59 -6.93 -2.72
N LEU A 91 -17.46 -6.89 -2.00
CA LEU A 91 -16.45 -7.97 -1.99
C LEU A 91 -17.01 -9.28 -1.42
N ALA A 92 -17.86 -9.22 -0.39
CA ALA A 92 -18.47 -10.39 0.20
C ALA A 92 -19.38 -11.14 -0.78
N LEU A 93 -20.12 -10.41 -1.62
CA LEU A 93 -21.08 -10.94 -2.58
C LEU A 93 -20.46 -11.31 -3.94
N ALA A 94 -19.33 -10.69 -4.29
CA ALA A 94 -18.67 -10.84 -5.57
C ALA A 94 -17.99 -12.21 -5.79
N SER A 95 -17.95 -12.64 -7.05
CA SER A 95 -17.12 -13.75 -7.52
C SER A 95 -15.62 -13.41 -7.48
N ALA A 96 -14.74 -14.39 -7.71
CA ALA A 96 -13.30 -14.17 -7.66
C ALA A 96 -12.80 -13.14 -8.70
N ALA A 97 -13.38 -13.12 -9.91
CA ALA A 97 -13.04 -12.13 -10.93
C ALA A 97 -13.53 -10.73 -10.54
N GLU A 98 -14.78 -10.61 -10.11
CA GLU A 98 -15.37 -9.34 -9.67
C GLU A 98 -14.65 -8.75 -8.44
N ARG A 99 -14.17 -9.61 -7.52
CA ARG A 99 -13.37 -9.17 -6.37
C ARG A 99 -12.08 -8.49 -6.79
N HIS A 100 -11.46 -8.96 -7.87
CA HIS A 100 -10.25 -8.33 -8.39
C HIS A 100 -10.55 -6.93 -8.93
N ASP A 101 -11.62 -6.78 -9.72
CA ASP A 101 -12.03 -5.49 -10.29
C ASP A 101 -12.44 -4.49 -9.20
N ILE A 102 -13.20 -4.95 -8.18
CA ILE A 102 -13.59 -4.13 -7.03
C ILE A 102 -12.34 -3.67 -6.25
N GLN A 103 -11.35 -4.55 -6.06
CA GLN A 103 -10.10 -4.20 -5.40
C GLN A 103 -9.31 -3.17 -6.21
N ILE A 104 -9.19 -3.33 -7.53
CA ILE A 104 -8.52 -2.34 -8.39
C ILE A 104 -9.20 -0.98 -8.28
N ALA A 105 -10.53 -0.93 -8.34
CA ALA A 105 -11.28 0.31 -8.19
C ALA A 105 -11.06 0.95 -6.81
N TRP A 106 -11.00 0.14 -5.75
CA TRP A 106 -10.67 0.63 -4.40
C TRP A 106 -9.24 1.17 -4.30
N ASP A 107 -8.27 0.48 -4.90
CA ASP A 107 -6.87 0.91 -4.94
C ASP A 107 -6.70 2.21 -5.73
N GLN A 108 -7.53 2.47 -6.74
CA GLN A 108 -7.58 3.75 -7.44
C GLN A 108 -8.15 4.88 -6.56
N ILE A 109 -9.21 4.61 -5.80
CA ILE A 109 -9.83 5.59 -4.90
C ILE A 109 -8.89 5.99 -3.76
N THR A 110 -8.22 5.01 -3.16
CA THR A 110 -7.26 5.22 -2.06
C THR A 110 -5.91 5.76 -2.55
N GLY A 111 -5.62 5.63 -3.84
CA GLY A 111 -4.31 5.95 -4.42
C GLY A 111 -3.27 4.85 -4.25
N ALA A 112 -3.63 3.71 -3.66
CA ALA A 112 -2.72 2.57 -3.45
C ALA A 112 -2.14 2.02 -4.77
N ILE A 113 -2.87 2.18 -5.88
CA ILE A 113 -2.38 1.79 -7.21
C ILE A 113 -1.05 2.48 -7.58
N ASN A 114 -0.82 3.69 -7.07
CA ASN A 114 0.38 4.50 -7.37
C ASN A 114 1.66 3.91 -6.77
N HIS A 115 1.55 3.08 -5.73
CA HIS A 115 2.73 2.42 -5.17
C HIS A 115 3.33 1.43 -6.17
N THR A 116 2.48 0.75 -6.95
CA THR A 116 2.91 -0.27 -7.91
C THR A 116 3.31 0.33 -9.26
N THR A 117 2.65 1.39 -9.72
CA THR A 117 2.97 2.03 -11.01
C THR A 117 4.27 2.81 -10.99
N HIS A 118 4.77 3.20 -9.83
CA HIS A 118 6.07 3.86 -9.70
C HIS A 118 7.23 2.88 -9.61
N HIS A 119 6.99 1.60 -9.29
CA HIS A 119 8.01 0.56 -9.28
C HIS A 119 8.12 -0.09 -10.67
N SER A 120 8.87 0.53 -11.57
CA SER A 120 9.45 -0.23 -12.68
C SER A 120 10.38 -1.30 -12.09
N PRO A 121 10.24 -2.59 -12.43
CA PRO A 121 11.20 -3.60 -12.00
C PRO A 121 12.59 -3.17 -12.48
N PRO A 122 13.65 -3.41 -11.69
CA PRO A 122 15.01 -3.15 -12.15
C PRO A 122 15.24 -3.91 -13.47
N ASP A 123 15.74 -3.20 -14.49
CA ASP A 123 16.22 -3.75 -15.75
C ASP A 123 17.35 -4.77 -15.48
N HIS A 124 16.99 -6.01 -15.15
CA HIS A 124 17.94 -7.13 -15.08
C HIS A 124 18.26 -7.71 -16.47
N GLN A 125 17.81 -7.09 -17.55
CA GLN A 125 18.19 -7.44 -18.92
C GLN A 125 19.16 -6.41 -19.50
N ARG A 126 20.47 -6.56 -19.23
CA ARG A 126 21.57 -6.28 -20.19
C ARG A 126 22.95 -6.48 -19.56
N ARG A 127 23.23 -7.65 -18.97
CA ARG A 127 24.61 -8.14 -18.85
C ARG A 127 24.65 -9.64 -19.04
N GLN A 128 24.80 -10.06 -20.28
CA GLN A 128 25.44 -11.33 -20.62
C GLN A 128 26.47 -11.07 -21.74
N PRO A 129 27.54 -11.88 -21.77
CA PRO A 129 28.93 -11.46 -21.97
C PRO A 129 29.32 -11.09 -23.40
#